data_AF-A0A949HPX6-F1
#
_entry.id   AF-A0A949HPX6-F1
#
_cell.length_a   1.000
_cell.length_b   1.000
_cell.length_c   1.000
_cell.angle_alpha   90.00
_cell.angle_beta   90.00
_cell.angle_gamma   90.00
#
_symmetry.space_group_name_H-M   'P 1'
#
loop_
_entity.id
_entity.type
_entity.pdbx_description
1 polymer ?
#
loop_
_entity_poly.entity_id
_entity_poly.type
_entity_poly.pdbx_seq_one_letter_code
_entity_poly.pdbx_strand_id
1 'polypeptide(L)'
;MMLLGLLPFVISPTLRVQAQNPLRENMFQGQAVPRDVREMYERGLGWLQNNQGDNGRFKGGESGPGVTGLATMAFLAYGEDPNFGAYADSIKKGVRSIIEDQNPTTGYIGSSMYHHGFAMLAL
;
A
#
# COMPACT_ATOMS: atom_id res chain seq x y z
N MET A 1 -16.80 -65.69 -6.97
CA MET A 1 -16.73 -64.66 -5.91
C MET A 1 -15.49 -63.81 -6.11
N MET A 2 -15.61 -62.69 -6.83
CA MET A 2 -15.05 -61.36 -6.55
C MET A 2 -15.12 -60.52 -7.83
N LEU A 3 -16.03 -59.53 -7.82
CA LEU A 3 -16.21 -58.54 -8.87
C LEU A 3 -15.01 -57.58 -8.90
N LEU A 4 -14.43 -57.36 -10.09
CA LEU A 4 -13.54 -56.21 -10.35
C LEU A 4 -14.38 -54.92 -10.32
N GLY A 5 -14.21 -54.11 -9.28
CA GLY A 5 -14.79 -52.76 -9.19
C GLY A 5 -13.83 -51.73 -9.79
N LEU A 6 -14.22 -51.13 -10.91
CA LEU A 6 -13.60 -49.93 -11.48
C LEU A 6 -13.92 -48.72 -10.59
N LEU A 7 -12.90 -48.09 -10.01
CA LEU A 7 -13.02 -46.80 -9.32
C LEU A 7 -13.17 -45.68 -10.37
N PRO A 8 -14.23 -44.85 -10.34
CA PRO A 8 -14.31 -43.69 -11.20
C PRO A 8 -13.37 -42.60 -10.68
N PHE A 9 -12.44 -42.19 -11.53
CA PHE A 9 -11.59 -41.03 -11.31
C PHE A 9 -12.47 -39.77 -11.37
N VAL A 10 -12.77 -39.17 -10.22
CA VAL A 10 -13.51 -37.90 -10.15
C VAL A 10 -12.57 -36.79 -10.61
N ILE A 11 -12.73 -36.37 -11.86
CA ILE A 11 -12.07 -35.18 -12.40
C ILE A 11 -12.74 -33.98 -11.72
N SER A 12 -12.10 -33.42 -10.69
CA SER A 12 -12.50 -32.11 -10.16
C SER A 12 -12.41 -31.09 -11.30
N PRO A 13 -13.49 -30.38 -11.66
CA PRO A 13 -13.37 -29.27 -12.58
C PRO A 13 -12.50 -28.23 -11.89
N THR A 14 -11.36 -27.91 -12.49
CA THR A 14 -10.53 -26.79 -12.08
C THR A 14 -11.42 -25.56 -12.09
N LEU A 15 -11.69 -25.02 -10.89
CA LEU A 15 -12.28 -23.70 -10.73
C LEU A 15 -11.31 -22.74 -11.42
N ARG A 16 -11.64 -22.33 -12.65
CA ARG A 16 -10.98 -21.21 -13.29
C ARG A 16 -11.34 -19.98 -12.45
N VAL A 17 -10.46 -19.63 -11.52
CA VAL A 17 -10.40 -18.28 -10.99
C VAL A 17 -9.97 -17.42 -12.17
N GLN A 18 -10.96 -16.93 -12.91
CA GLN A 18 -10.75 -15.84 -13.84
C GLN A 18 -10.41 -14.64 -12.96
N ALA A 19 -9.13 -14.28 -12.86
CA ALA A 19 -8.77 -12.98 -12.32
C ALA A 19 -9.56 -11.94 -13.13
N GLN A 20 -10.48 -11.21 -12.46
CA GLN A 20 -10.99 -9.99 -13.04
C GLN A 20 -9.75 -9.16 -13.34
N ASN A 21 -9.56 -8.82 -14.60
CA ASN A 21 -8.48 -7.95 -15.02
C ASN A 21 -9.09 -6.54 -15.10
N PRO A 22 -9.20 -5.79 -13.98
CA PRO A 22 -9.82 -4.47 -13.96
C PRO A 22 -9.07 -3.48 -14.86
N LEU A 23 -7.88 -3.85 -15.34
CA LEU A 23 -7.02 -3.02 -16.18
C LEU A 23 -7.38 -3.08 -17.66
N ARG A 24 -8.32 -3.94 -18.10
CA ARG A 24 -8.52 -4.20 -19.52
C ARG A 24 -9.51 -3.30 -20.26
N GLU A 25 -10.36 -2.52 -19.57
CA GLU A 25 -11.42 -1.84 -20.31
C GLU A 25 -11.16 -0.37 -20.64
N ASN A 26 -10.63 0.50 -19.76
CA ASN A 26 -10.45 1.91 -20.14
C ASN A 26 -9.46 2.69 -19.24
N MET A 27 -8.15 2.43 -19.34
CA MET A 27 -7.16 3.38 -18.82
C MET A 27 -6.94 4.53 -19.82
N PHE A 28 -8.04 5.17 -20.24
CA PHE A 28 -8.02 6.41 -21.03
C PHE A 28 -8.12 7.58 -20.04
N GLN A 29 -7.17 8.52 -20.14
CA GLN A 29 -7.19 9.78 -19.39
C GLN A 29 -8.60 10.42 -19.48
N GLY A 30 -9.26 10.61 -18.34
CA GLY A 30 -10.56 11.27 -18.24
C GLY A 30 -11.76 10.39 -17.85
N GLN A 31 -11.60 9.08 -17.67
CA GLN A 31 -12.66 8.25 -17.09
C GLN A 31 -12.60 8.19 -15.57
N ALA A 32 -13.77 8.15 -14.93
CA ALA A 32 -13.88 8.02 -13.48
C ALA A 32 -13.29 6.68 -13.01
N VAL A 33 -12.49 6.71 -11.95
CA VAL A 33 -11.95 5.50 -11.31
C VAL A 33 -13.12 4.57 -10.94
N PRO A 34 -13.11 3.29 -11.38
CA PRO A 34 -14.13 2.32 -11.03
C PRO A 34 -14.35 2.22 -9.51
N ARG A 35 -15.60 1.96 -9.11
CA ARG A 35 -15.99 1.96 -7.70
C ARG A 35 -15.22 0.93 -6.88
N ASP A 36 -15.09 -0.29 -7.40
CA ASP A 36 -14.35 -1.39 -6.77
C ASP A 36 -12.87 -1.06 -6.54
N VAL A 37 -12.24 -0.38 -7.52
CA VAL A 37 -10.87 0.11 -7.41
C VAL A 37 -10.76 1.21 -6.34
N ARG A 38 -11.72 2.14 -6.30
CA ARG A 38 -11.77 3.17 -5.26
C ARG A 38 -11.91 2.56 -3.85
N GLU A 39 -12.85 1.64 -3.68
CA GLU A 39 -13.06 0.92 -2.42
C GLU A 39 -11.82 0.11 -2.02
N MET A 40 -11.04 -0.39 -2.96
CA MET A 40 -9.75 -1.02 -2.69
C MET A 40 -8.73 -0.02 -2.14
N TYR A 41 -8.60 1.17 -2.75
CA TYR A 41 -7.71 2.22 -2.25
C TYR A 41 -8.12 2.69 -0.85
N GLU A 42 -9.40 2.99 -0.64
CA GLU A 42 -9.92 3.45 0.65
C GLU A 42 -9.67 2.44 1.78
N ARG A 43 -9.86 1.14 1.51
CA ARG A 43 -9.51 0.08 2.47
C ARG A 43 -8.02 0.04 2.79
N GLY A 44 -7.17 0.21 1.78
CA GLY A 44 -5.72 0.25 1.96
C GLY A 44 -5.28 1.44 2.80
N LEU A 45 -5.78 2.64 2.50
CA LEU A 45 -5.48 3.86 3.26
C LEU A 45 -6.00 3.77 4.70
N GLY A 46 -7.22 3.25 4.89
CA GLY A 46 -7.77 3.00 6.22
C GLY A 46 -6.93 2.00 7.01
N TRP A 47 -6.39 0.96 6.37
CA TRP A 47 -5.47 0.04 7.02
C TRP A 47 -4.16 0.75 7.40
N LEU A 48 -3.56 1.55 6.51
CA LEU A 48 -2.34 2.31 6.81
C LEU A 48 -2.56 3.23 8.02
N GLN A 49 -3.62 4.04 8.03
CA GLN A 49 -3.92 4.93 9.15
C GLN A 49 -3.99 4.18 10.49
N ASN A 50 -4.69 3.04 10.52
CA ASN A 50 -4.86 2.24 11.74
C ASN A 50 -3.58 1.50 12.19
N ASN A 51 -2.58 1.39 11.32
CA ASN A 51 -1.31 0.72 11.60
C ASN A 51 -0.12 1.70 11.71
N GLN A 52 -0.38 3.01 11.65
CA GLN A 52 0.62 4.03 11.91
C GLN A 52 0.84 4.17 13.42
N GLY A 53 2.09 4.18 13.86
CA GLY A 53 2.41 4.46 15.25
C GLY A 53 2.13 5.92 15.63
N ASP A 54 1.95 6.21 16.91
CA ASP A 54 1.74 7.58 17.41
C ASP A 54 2.87 8.54 17.05
N ASN A 55 4.08 8.00 16.88
CA ASN A 55 5.27 8.71 16.44
C ASN A 55 5.35 8.92 14.92
N GLY A 56 4.28 8.63 14.18
CA GLY A 56 4.17 8.78 12.73
C GLY A 56 4.84 7.70 11.89
N ARG A 57 5.58 6.77 12.51
CA ARG A 57 6.35 5.75 11.80
C ARG A 57 5.50 4.53 11.48
N PHE A 58 5.82 3.88 10.37
CA PHE A 58 5.25 2.59 9.97
C PHE A 58 6.24 1.45 10.25
N LYS A 59 5.71 0.27 10.53
CA LYS A 59 6.48 -0.96 10.80
C LYS A 59 5.99 -2.09 9.90
N GLY A 60 6.89 -3.01 9.55
CA GLY A 60 6.59 -4.19 8.73
C GLY A 60 7.79 -5.14 8.69
N GLY A 61 7.96 -5.86 7.58
CA GLY A 61 9.16 -6.68 7.36
C GLY A 61 10.46 -5.85 7.32
N GLU A 62 10.34 -4.58 6.94
CA GLU A 62 11.38 -3.55 7.09
C GLU A 62 10.80 -2.35 7.85
N SER A 63 11.66 -1.51 8.43
CA SER A 63 11.25 -0.33 9.19
C SER A 63 12.20 0.84 8.94
N GLY A 64 11.71 2.07 9.11
CA GLY A 64 12.52 3.28 8.98
C GLY A 64 11.90 4.29 8.01
N PRO A 65 12.60 5.42 7.77
CA PRO A 65 12.00 6.59 7.10
C PRO A 65 11.60 6.33 5.66
N GLY A 66 12.28 5.40 4.96
CA GLY A 66 11.84 4.97 3.63
C GLY A 66 10.48 4.28 3.60
N VAL A 67 10.19 3.41 4.58
CA VAL A 67 8.88 2.73 4.68
C VAL A 67 7.80 3.76 5.03
N THR A 68 8.09 4.65 5.97
CA THR A 68 7.19 5.76 6.30
C THR A 68 6.95 6.68 5.10
N GLY A 69 7.98 6.95 4.29
CA GLY A 69 7.88 7.73 3.07
C GLY A 69 6.94 7.11 2.04
N LEU A 70 7.10 5.81 1.76
CA LEU A 70 6.20 5.08 0.86
C LEU A 70 4.74 5.10 1.35
N ALA A 71 4.52 4.86 2.64
CA ALA A 71 3.18 4.91 3.22
C ALA A 71 2.56 6.31 3.15
N THR A 72 3.36 7.35 3.43
CA THR A 72 2.93 8.76 3.34
C THR A 72 2.56 9.13 1.91
N MET A 73 3.38 8.72 0.93
CA MET A 73 3.09 8.93 -0.49
C MET A 73 1.82 8.23 -0.95
N ALA A 74 1.43 7.09 -0.37
CA ALA A 74 0.19 6.43 -0.76
C ALA A 74 -1.05 7.31 -0.49
N PHE A 75 -1.09 8.01 0.66
CA PHE A 75 -2.15 8.98 0.95
C PHE A 75 -2.12 10.15 -0.05
N LEU A 76 -0.95 10.74 -0.27
CA LEU A 76 -0.78 11.88 -1.18
C LEU A 76 -1.13 11.53 -2.63
N ALA A 77 -0.73 10.34 -3.10
CA ALA A 77 -1.00 9.86 -4.45
C ALA A 77 -2.49 9.58 -4.70
N TYR A 78 -3.24 9.23 -3.66
CA TYR A 78 -4.70 9.13 -3.74
C TYR A 78 -5.38 10.52 -3.82
N GLY A 79 -4.66 11.59 -3.47
CA GLY A 79 -5.15 12.96 -3.47
C GLY A 79 -5.60 13.47 -2.10
N GLU A 80 -5.20 12.81 -1.02
CA GLU A 80 -5.48 13.29 0.34
C GLU A 80 -4.71 14.57 0.66
N ASP A 81 -5.34 15.46 1.41
CA ASP A 81 -4.78 16.76 1.77
C ASP A 81 -4.03 16.67 3.12
N PRO A 82 -2.78 17.18 3.22
CA PRO A 82 -2.02 17.14 4.47
C PRO A 82 -2.58 18.08 5.55
N ASN A 83 -3.38 19.08 5.16
CA ASN A 83 -3.94 20.08 6.05
C ASN A 83 -5.37 19.76 6.50
N PHE A 84 -6.16 19.08 5.67
CA PHE A 84 -7.59 18.82 5.90
C PHE A 84 -8.00 17.36 5.63
N GLY A 85 -9.11 16.93 6.22
CA GLY A 85 -9.68 15.60 5.99
C GLY A 85 -9.19 14.53 6.95
N ALA A 86 -9.63 13.29 6.71
CA ALA A 86 -9.48 12.18 7.66
C ALA A 86 -8.02 11.71 7.82
N TYR A 87 -7.18 11.92 6.81
CA TYR A 87 -5.80 11.43 6.80
C TYR A 87 -4.75 12.54 7.02
N ALA A 88 -5.17 13.80 7.18
CA ALA A 88 -4.26 14.94 7.37
C ALA A 88 -3.25 14.72 8.51
N ASP A 89 -3.73 14.24 9.66
CA ASP A 89 -2.86 13.97 10.82
C ASP A 89 -1.88 12.82 10.54
N SER A 90 -2.31 11.79 9.82
CA SER A 90 -1.44 10.68 9.43
C SER A 90 -0.31 11.13 8.52
N ILE A 91 -0.63 11.98 7.53
CA ILE A 91 0.36 12.56 6.61
C ILE A 91 1.33 13.45 7.37
N LYS A 92 0.83 14.38 8.19
CA LYS A 92 1.66 15.30 9.00
C LYS A 92 2.62 14.55 9.93
N LYS A 93 2.13 13.51 10.63
CA LYS A 93 2.96 12.68 11.50
C LYS A 93 4.02 11.91 10.70
N GLY A 94 3.67 11.37 9.54
CA GLY A 94 4.59 10.69 8.64
C GLY A 94 5.74 11.62 8.22
N VAL A 95 5.41 12.77 7.63
CA VAL A 95 6.38 13.80 7.21
C VAL A 95 7.27 14.24 8.37
N ARG A 96 6.67 14.55 9.54
CA ARG A 96 7.44 14.95 10.73
C ARG A 96 8.44 13.88 11.14
N SER A 97 8.02 12.61 11.18
CA SER A 97 8.91 11.52 11.58
C SER A 97 10.09 11.32 10.61
N ILE A 98 9.88 11.59 9.32
CA ILE A 98 10.95 11.54 8.31
C ILE A 98 11.97 12.67 8.55
N ILE A 99 11.51 13.88 8.84
CA ILE A 99 12.37 15.02 9.17
C ILE A 99 13.15 14.76 10.47
N GLU A 100 12.52 14.16 11.48
CA GLU A 100 13.18 13.77 12.73
C GLU A 100 14.28 12.72 12.52
N ASP A 101 14.13 11.85 11.52
CA ASP A 101 15.12 10.81 11.17
C ASP A 101 16.27 11.36 10.28
N GLN A 102 16.23 12.64 9.89
CA GLN A 102 17.28 13.27 9.11
C GLN A 102 18.51 13.56 9.96
N ASN A 103 19.69 13.18 9.45
CA ASN A 103 20.96 13.57 10.06
C ASN A 103 21.13 15.10 9.99
N PRO A 104 21.32 15.80 11.12
CA PRO A 104 21.34 17.26 11.14
C PRO A 104 22.60 17.88 10.52
N THR A 105 23.65 17.10 10.29
CA THR A 105 24.90 17.57 9.70
C THR A 105 24.99 17.26 8.20
N THR A 106 24.54 16.09 7.78
CA THR A 106 24.68 15.64 6.38
C THR A 106 23.39 15.71 5.58
N GLY A 107 22.23 15.85 6.24
CA GLY A 107 20.91 15.78 5.59
C GLY A 107 20.51 14.36 5.18
N TYR A 108 21.35 13.35 5.45
CA TYR A 108 21.09 11.96 5.09
C TYR A 108 19.97 11.37 5.95
N ILE A 109 19.06 10.59 5.35
CA ILE A 109 17.85 10.09 6.03
C ILE A 109 17.88 8.56 6.09
N GLY A 110 17.85 8.01 7.31
CA GLY A 110 17.88 6.57 7.54
C GLY A 110 19.26 5.92 7.37
N SER A 111 19.28 4.58 7.24
CA SER A 111 20.51 3.77 7.24
C SER A 111 20.99 3.33 5.85
N SER A 112 20.21 3.55 4.79
CA SER A 112 20.51 3.08 3.44
C SER A 112 20.01 4.05 2.37
N MET A 113 20.57 3.96 1.16
CA MET A 113 20.16 4.83 0.04
C MET A 113 18.70 4.60 -0.36
N TYR A 114 18.17 3.39 -0.16
CA TYR A 114 16.74 3.13 -0.33
C TYR A 114 15.90 3.90 0.68
N HIS A 115 16.30 3.92 1.95
CA HIS A 115 15.60 4.72 2.96
C HIS A 115 15.67 6.21 2.63
N HIS A 116 16.85 6.71 2.28
CA HIS A 116 17.03 8.12 1.93
C HIS A 116 16.20 8.51 0.71
N GLY A 117 16.28 7.75 -0.38
CA GLY A 117 15.56 8.03 -1.62
C GLY A 117 14.04 7.99 -1.45
N PHE A 118 13.50 6.95 -0.82
CA PHE A 118 12.05 6.86 -0.62
C PHE A 118 11.51 7.88 0.37
N ALA A 119 12.29 8.24 1.39
CA ALA A 119 11.95 9.34 2.28
C ALA A 119 11.90 10.68 1.53
N MET A 120 12.89 10.94 0.67
CA MET A 120 12.96 12.17 -0.12
C MET A 120 11.82 12.32 -1.14
N LEU A 121 11.25 11.23 -1.65
CA LEU A 121 10.07 11.30 -2.54
C LEU A 121 8.80 11.73 -1.80
N ALA A 122 8.75 11.54 -0.48
CA ALA A 122 7.59 11.88 0.35
C ALA A 122 7.64 13.31 0.92
N LEU A 123 8.80 13.97 0.89
CA LEU A 123 9.03 15.34 1.32
C LEU A 123 8.84 16.31 0.14
#